data_AF-A0A7V4T908-F1
#
_entry.id   AF-A0A7V4T908-F1
#
_cell.length_a   1.000
_cell.length_b   1.000
_cell.length_c   1.000
_cell.angle_alpha   90.00
_cell.angle_beta   90.00
_cell.angle_gamma   90.00
#
_symmetry.space_group_name_H-M   'P 1'
#
loop_
_entity.id
_entity.type
_entity.pdbx_description
1 polymer ?
#
loop_
_entity_poly.entity_id
_entity_poly.type
_entity_poly.pdbx_seq_one_letter_code
_entity_poly.pdbx_strand_id
1 'polypeptide(L)'
;MKLSWLGVVVLVLAMLAAYPASAAVPSTAGWVLAVRSEGSVASIGVLIDNLDELCSYKGLVQKQWRDVPLENGAVLNQLTVAVDADPVVNLAFSVTAGSTLTTFVITSTTVSFTPILGEATATAGITVTDGDNQGGAVGGATATGLFPGGKFYEARYNSPTWSTFAYLVSGPVVAPAYGTTTASETQPPWQFIGMVYDMQSEFQFDLTPNDQASGTSSFRVREIPEPGGFLAVLTGVAGTVFVLRRRSS
;
A
#
# COMPACT_ATOMS: atom_id res chain seq x y z
N MET A 1 -50.60 -64.06 17.61
CA MET A 1 -50.51 -62.63 17.22
C MET A 1 -49.16 -62.10 17.66
N LYS A 2 -48.24 -61.86 16.73
CA LYS A 2 -46.89 -61.32 17.00
C LYS A 2 -46.78 -59.97 16.29
N LEU A 3 -46.53 -58.91 17.06
CA LEU A 3 -46.20 -57.56 16.57
C LEU A 3 -44.82 -57.59 15.90
N SER A 4 -44.72 -57.13 14.65
CA SER A 4 -43.44 -56.76 14.03
C SER A 4 -43.30 -55.24 14.03
N TRP A 5 -42.28 -54.76 14.72
CA TRP A 5 -41.83 -53.37 14.71
C TRP A 5 -41.23 -53.04 13.34
N LEU A 6 -41.88 -52.16 12.57
CA LEU A 6 -41.28 -51.56 11.39
C LEU A 6 -40.31 -50.46 11.87
N GLY A 7 -39.01 -50.71 11.67
CA GLY A 7 -37.95 -49.74 11.93
C GLY A 7 -38.05 -48.56 10.98
N VAL A 8 -38.29 -47.38 11.54
CA VAL A 8 -38.11 -46.09 10.87
C VAL A 8 -36.60 -45.87 10.72
N VAL A 9 -36.07 -46.11 9.52
CA VAL A 9 -34.72 -45.68 9.15
C VAL A 9 -34.79 -44.18 8.85
N VAL A 10 -34.43 -43.35 9.84
CA VAL A 10 -34.22 -41.92 9.65
C VAL A 10 -32.90 -41.73 8.89
N LEU A 11 -32.99 -41.40 7.60
CA LEU A 11 -31.86 -40.98 6.79
C LEU A 11 -31.45 -39.56 7.22
N VAL A 12 -30.51 -39.45 8.16
CA VAL A 12 -29.87 -38.17 8.49
C VAL A 12 -28.88 -37.85 7.37
N LEU A 13 -29.32 -37.03 6.42
CA LEU A 13 -28.45 -36.45 5.39
C LEU A 13 -27.52 -35.45 6.08
N ALA A 14 -26.26 -35.85 6.33
CA ALA A 14 -25.23 -34.95 6.82
C ALA A 14 -24.93 -33.89 5.75
N MET A 15 -25.51 -32.70 5.88
CA MET A 15 -24.98 -31.50 5.23
C MET A 15 -23.62 -31.20 5.85
N LEU A 16 -22.58 -31.83 5.32
CA LEU A 16 -21.21 -31.39 5.53
C LEU A 16 -21.07 -30.08 4.75
N ALA A 17 -21.33 -28.95 5.41
CA ALA A 17 -21.00 -27.64 4.86
C ALA A 17 -19.48 -27.66 4.61
N ALA A 18 -19.08 -27.69 3.33
CA ALA A 18 -17.71 -27.46 2.95
C ALA A 18 -17.37 -26.03 3.36
N TYR A 19 -16.76 -25.86 4.53
CA TYR A 19 -16.10 -24.62 4.86
C TYR A 19 -15.03 -24.42 3.79
N PRO A 20 -15.00 -23.29 3.08
CA PRO A 20 -13.87 -23.01 2.20
C PRO A 20 -12.61 -23.08 3.06
N ALA A 21 -11.66 -23.91 2.64
CA ALA A 21 -10.36 -23.97 3.29
C ALA A 21 -9.81 -22.53 3.34
N SER A 22 -9.50 -22.04 4.54
CA SER A 22 -8.81 -20.76 4.69
C SER A 22 -7.53 -20.85 3.86
N ALA A 23 -7.40 -20.01 2.83
CA ALA A 23 -6.14 -19.89 2.11
C ALA A 23 -5.04 -19.59 3.14
N ALA A 24 -3.92 -20.31 3.06
CA ALA A 24 -2.80 -20.07 3.95
C ALA A 24 -2.28 -18.65 3.71
N VAL A 25 -1.97 -17.93 4.78
CA VAL A 25 -1.35 -16.59 4.69
C VAL A 25 0.04 -16.77 4.07
N PRO A 26 0.38 -16.03 2.99
CA PRO A 26 1.71 -16.09 2.38
C PRO A 26 2.81 -15.81 3.40
N SER A 27 3.94 -16.50 3.26
CA SER A 27 5.09 -16.31 4.13
C SER A 27 5.80 -15.00 3.81
N THR A 28 6.26 -14.28 4.84
CA THR A 28 7.12 -13.09 4.69
C THR A 28 8.60 -13.41 4.82
N ALA A 29 8.97 -14.70 4.82
CA ALA A 29 10.36 -15.15 4.97
C ALA A 29 11.27 -14.67 3.83
N GLY A 30 10.77 -14.59 2.59
CA GLY A 30 11.51 -14.11 1.41
C GLY A 30 11.54 -12.60 1.20
N TRP A 31 11.11 -11.82 2.20
CA TRP A 31 11.16 -10.36 2.13
C TRP A 31 12.48 -9.86 2.68
N VAL A 32 13.28 -9.20 1.85
CA VAL A 32 14.62 -8.72 2.17
C VAL A 32 14.60 -7.20 2.28
N LEU A 33 15.22 -6.68 3.34
CA LEU A 33 15.48 -5.25 3.47
C LEU A 33 16.80 -4.94 2.74
N ALA A 34 16.75 -4.13 1.70
CA ALA A 34 17.92 -3.62 1.01
C ALA A 34 18.27 -2.25 1.60
N VAL A 35 19.44 -2.16 2.25
CA VAL A 35 19.93 -0.92 2.86
C VAL A 35 21.26 -0.56 2.20
N ARG A 36 21.39 0.69 1.78
CA ARG A 36 22.64 1.26 1.31
C ARG A 36 22.80 2.66 1.89
N SER A 37 23.96 2.96 2.42
CA SER A 37 24.34 4.30 2.88
C SER A 37 25.63 4.72 2.22
N GLU A 38 25.67 5.93 1.67
CA GLU A 38 26.87 6.49 1.05
C GLU A 38 26.92 7.99 1.34
N GLY A 39 27.88 8.39 2.18
CA GLY A 39 27.96 9.77 2.68
C GLY A 39 26.67 10.19 3.39
N SER A 40 26.05 11.28 2.93
CA SER A 40 24.78 11.79 3.48
C SER A 40 23.55 11.05 2.97
N VAL A 41 23.67 10.11 2.03
CA VAL A 41 22.51 9.45 1.42
C VAL A 41 22.26 8.09 2.08
N ALA A 42 21.00 7.86 2.49
CA ALA A 42 20.48 6.59 2.99
C ALA A 42 19.37 6.09 2.06
N SER A 43 19.61 5.00 1.35
CA SER A 43 18.64 4.33 0.49
C SER A 43 18.15 3.04 1.15
N ILE A 44 16.84 2.92 1.30
CA ILE A 44 16.16 1.83 1.98
C ILE A 44 15.08 1.32 1.03
N GLY A 45 15.17 0.05 0.67
CA GLY A 45 14.21 -0.62 -0.21
C GLY A 45 13.78 -1.97 0.35
N VAL A 46 12.65 -2.47 -0.13
CA VAL A 46 12.19 -3.83 0.15
C VAL A 46 12.16 -4.64 -1.12
N LEU A 47 12.79 -5.82 -1.08
CA LEU A 47 12.78 -6.81 -2.15
C LEU A 47 11.94 -8.00 -1.69
N ILE A 48 11.16 -8.58 -2.60
CA ILE A 48 10.34 -9.77 -2.35
C ILE A 48 10.68 -10.81 -3.40
N ASP A 49 11.23 -11.95 -2.97
CA ASP A 49 11.70 -13.01 -3.86
C ASP A 49 10.56 -13.90 -4.43
N ASN A 50 9.35 -13.79 -3.89
CA ASN A 50 8.19 -14.62 -4.27
C ASN A 50 6.90 -13.80 -4.36
N LEU A 51 6.87 -12.84 -5.29
CA LEU A 51 5.70 -12.00 -5.53
C LEU A 51 4.46 -12.80 -5.98
N ASP A 52 4.66 -13.91 -6.70
CA ASP A 52 3.57 -14.73 -7.25
C ASP A 52 2.63 -15.28 -6.17
N GLU A 53 3.17 -15.68 -5.00
CA GLU A 53 2.34 -16.12 -3.86
C GLU A 53 1.45 -15.00 -3.32
N LEU A 54 1.93 -13.75 -3.35
CA LEU A 54 1.19 -12.58 -2.88
C LEU A 54 0.09 -12.19 -3.86
N CYS A 55 0.32 -12.29 -5.17
CA CYS A 55 -0.64 -11.91 -6.20
C CYS A 55 -1.96 -12.70 -6.15
N SER A 56 -1.94 -13.90 -5.56
CA SER A 56 -3.12 -14.78 -5.45
C SER A 56 -3.86 -14.66 -4.12
N TYR A 57 -3.23 -14.06 -3.09
CA TYR A 57 -3.77 -14.01 -1.74
C TYR A 57 -4.66 -12.78 -1.55
N LYS A 58 -5.94 -13.00 -1.24
CA LYS A 58 -6.87 -11.93 -0.86
C LYS A 58 -6.68 -11.58 0.62
N GLY A 59 -6.04 -10.44 0.88
CA GLY A 59 -5.81 -9.93 2.22
C GLY A 59 -4.47 -9.22 2.37
N LEU A 60 -4.32 -8.51 3.49
CA LEU A 60 -3.13 -7.74 3.78
C LEU A 60 -2.00 -8.62 4.33
N VAL A 61 -0.88 -8.67 3.62
CA VAL A 61 0.38 -9.25 4.11
C VAL A 61 1.31 -8.12 4.48
N GLN A 62 1.87 -8.15 5.69
CA GLN A 62 2.78 -7.11 6.17
C GLN A 62 4.05 -7.67 6.79
N LYS A 63 5.15 -6.93 6.63
CA LYS A 63 6.41 -7.18 7.34
C LYS A 63 6.94 -5.89 7.94
N GLN A 64 7.64 -6.05 9.05
CA GLN A 64 8.24 -4.96 9.78
C GLN A 64 9.73 -5.22 10.06
N TRP A 65 10.52 -4.15 9.95
CA TRP A 65 11.91 -4.06 10.40
C TRP A 65 12.03 -2.94 11.43
N ARG A 66 12.97 -3.07 12.38
CA ARG A 66 13.20 -2.09 13.46
C ARG A 66 14.69 -1.94 13.75
N ASP A 67 15.05 -0.76 14.26
CA ASP A 67 16.34 -0.45 14.86
C ASP A 67 17.54 -0.84 13.98
N VAL A 68 17.48 -0.50 12.70
CA VAL A 68 18.55 -0.79 11.73
C VAL A 68 19.49 0.41 11.66
N PRO A 69 20.72 0.31 12.21
CA PRO A 69 21.71 1.38 12.08
C PRO A 69 22.21 1.48 10.63
N LEU A 70 22.49 2.70 10.20
CA LEU A 70 23.04 3.01 8.87
C LEU A 70 24.49 3.47 9.02
N GLU A 71 25.32 3.28 7.99
CA GLU A 71 26.76 3.55 8.10
C GLU A 71 27.07 5.05 8.27
N ASN A 72 26.15 5.92 7.87
CA ASN A 72 26.24 7.37 8.03
C ASN A 72 25.81 7.87 9.44
N GLY A 73 25.53 6.95 10.36
CA GLY A 73 25.10 7.26 11.73
C GLY A 73 23.61 7.57 11.86
N ALA A 74 22.86 7.61 10.76
CA ALA A 74 21.40 7.63 10.81
C ALA A 74 20.86 6.25 11.24
N VAL A 75 19.59 6.21 11.64
CA VAL A 75 18.91 5.00 12.11
C VAL A 75 17.56 4.87 11.44
N LEU A 76 17.27 3.68 10.92
CA LEU A 76 15.91 3.29 10.59
C LEU A 76 15.26 2.68 11.84
N ASN A 77 14.45 3.48 12.54
CA ASN A 77 13.77 3.05 13.77
C ASN A 77 12.70 2.01 13.46
N GLN A 78 11.95 2.21 12.37
CA GLN A 78 10.91 1.28 11.93
C GLN A 78 10.67 1.42 10.43
N LEU A 79 10.47 0.29 9.75
CA LEU A 79 9.88 0.21 8.41
C LEU A 79 8.78 -0.85 8.43
N THR A 80 7.60 -0.51 7.93
CA THR A 80 6.51 -1.43 7.69
C THR A 80 6.08 -1.33 6.24
N VAL A 81 6.05 -2.47 5.56
CA VAL A 81 5.47 -2.59 4.22
C VAL A 81 4.30 -3.55 4.31
N ALA A 82 3.16 -3.16 3.75
CA ALA A 82 2.00 -4.02 3.63
C ALA A 82 1.46 -4.01 2.21
N VAL A 83 1.14 -5.18 1.68
CA VAL A 83 0.67 -5.39 0.31
C VAL A 83 -0.60 -6.22 0.31
N ASP A 84 -1.46 -6.01 -0.69
CA ASP A 84 -2.69 -6.78 -0.93
C ASP A 84 -2.82 -7.07 -2.44
N ALA A 85 -3.41 -8.22 -2.78
CA ALA A 85 -3.68 -8.62 -4.17
C ALA A 85 -4.78 -7.79 -4.85
N ASP A 86 -5.67 -7.15 -4.09
CA ASP A 86 -6.50 -6.05 -4.62
C ASP A 86 -5.64 -4.78 -4.57
N PRO A 87 -4.98 -4.38 -5.67
CA PRO A 87 -3.61 -3.89 -5.61
C PRO A 87 -3.48 -2.65 -4.72
N VAL A 88 -2.90 -2.89 -3.53
CA VAL A 88 -2.58 -1.86 -2.55
C VAL A 88 -1.14 -2.05 -2.11
N VAL A 89 -0.40 -0.94 -2.06
CA VAL A 89 0.88 -0.87 -1.32
C VAL A 89 0.78 0.21 -0.25
N ASN A 90 1.01 -0.21 0.99
CA ASN A 90 1.14 0.68 2.13
C ASN A 90 2.58 0.67 2.62
N LEU A 91 3.11 1.84 2.89
CA LEU A 91 4.47 2.04 3.37
C LEU A 91 4.38 2.94 4.61
N ALA A 92 5.05 2.53 5.69
CA ALA A 92 5.20 3.34 6.87
C ALA A 92 6.64 3.25 7.37
N PHE A 93 7.24 4.38 7.76
CA PHE A 93 8.61 4.41 8.25
C PHE A 93 8.78 5.41 9.39
N SER A 94 9.86 5.22 10.15
CA SER A 94 10.42 6.21 11.07
C SER A 94 11.94 6.12 10.98
N VAL A 95 12.58 7.28 10.81
CA VAL A 95 14.03 7.44 10.69
C VAL A 95 14.52 8.55 11.61
N THR A 96 15.78 8.46 12.00
CA THR A 96 16.51 9.50 12.71
C THR A 96 17.78 9.82 11.92
N ALA A 97 17.99 11.09 11.60
CA ALA A 97 19.23 11.53 10.96
C ALA A 97 20.41 11.42 11.92
N GLY A 98 21.61 11.20 11.38
CA GLY A 98 22.85 11.29 12.17
C GLY A 98 23.27 12.74 12.43
N SER A 99 24.53 12.96 12.77
CA SER A 99 25.07 14.30 13.05
C SER A 99 25.26 15.21 11.82
N THR A 100 24.80 14.77 10.64
CA THR A 100 24.88 15.52 9.37
C THR A 100 23.53 15.47 8.68
N LEU A 101 23.28 16.45 7.79
CA LEU A 101 22.10 16.44 6.93
C LEU A 101 22.07 15.11 6.16
N THR A 102 20.93 14.43 6.23
CA THR A 102 20.76 13.08 5.70
C THR A 102 19.64 13.07 4.67
N THR A 103 19.96 12.62 3.46
CA THR A 103 18.99 12.35 2.40
C THR A 103 18.46 10.94 2.56
N PHE A 104 17.15 10.79 2.79
CA PHE A 104 16.49 9.50 2.81
C PHE A 104 15.79 9.22 1.49
N VAL A 105 16.01 8.01 0.96
CA VAL A 105 15.26 7.44 -0.17
C VAL A 105 14.64 6.14 0.33
N ILE A 106 13.31 6.10 0.48
CA ILE A 106 12.59 4.96 1.05
C ILE A 106 11.60 4.44 0.02
N THR A 107 11.90 3.27 -0.54
CA THR A 107 11.16 2.71 -1.67
C THR A 107 10.42 1.44 -1.24
N SER A 108 9.13 1.34 -1.59
CA SER A 108 8.37 0.10 -1.39
C SER A 108 8.84 -1.00 -2.35
N THR A 109 8.45 -2.23 -2.06
CA THR A 109 8.48 -3.29 -3.08
C THR A 109 7.67 -2.87 -4.30
N THR A 110 8.07 -3.34 -5.48
CA THR A 110 7.19 -3.35 -6.65
C THR A 110 6.15 -4.45 -6.44
N VAL A 111 4.87 -4.10 -6.59
CA VAL A 111 3.76 -5.06 -6.55
C VAL A 111 3.29 -5.28 -7.98
N SER A 112 3.50 -6.48 -8.49
CA SER A 112 3.05 -6.92 -9.81
C SER A 112 1.72 -7.65 -9.70
N PHE A 113 0.85 -7.52 -10.69
CA PHE A 113 -0.45 -8.20 -10.73
C PHE A 113 -0.91 -8.40 -12.17
N THR A 114 -1.94 -9.23 -12.36
CA THR A 114 -2.58 -9.39 -13.66
C THR A 114 -2.99 -8.02 -14.21
N PRO A 115 -2.67 -7.68 -15.47
CA PRO A 115 -2.99 -6.37 -16.01
C PRO A 115 -4.48 -6.03 -15.88
N ILE A 116 -4.78 -4.88 -15.28
CA ILE A 116 -6.15 -4.37 -15.09
C ILE A 116 -6.32 -3.01 -15.74
N LEU A 117 -7.50 -2.77 -16.33
CA LEU A 117 -7.92 -1.43 -16.71
C LEU A 117 -8.37 -0.70 -15.44
N GLY A 118 -7.51 0.17 -14.93
CA GLY A 118 -7.58 0.62 -13.56
C GLY A 118 -7.86 2.11 -13.36
N GLU A 119 -8.39 2.41 -12.20
CA GLU A 119 -8.36 3.72 -11.59
C GLU A 119 -7.57 3.69 -10.28
N ALA A 120 -6.96 4.82 -9.92
CA ALA A 120 -6.02 4.92 -8.81
C ALA A 120 -6.35 6.05 -7.82
N THR A 121 -5.89 5.88 -6.58
CA THR A 121 -5.83 6.93 -5.56
C THR A 121 -4.59 6.74 -4.69
N ALA A 122 -4.05 7.85 -4.18
CA ALA A 122 -2.87 7.84 -3.32
C ALA A 122 -3.03 8.84 -2.18
N THR A 123 -2.52 8.47 -1.00
CA THR A 123 -2.42 9.33 0.16
C THR A 123 -1.05 9.17 0.80
N ALA A 124 -0.50 10.26 1.31
CA ALA A 124 0.77 10.27 2.02
C ALA A 124 0.76 11.34 3.10
N GLY A 125 1.50 11.07 4.18
CA GLY A 125 1.77 12.01 5.24
C GLY A 125 3.19 11.86 5.77
N ILE A 126 3.75 12.97 6.24
CA ILE A 126 5.04 13.02 6.91
C ILE A 126 4.92 13.82 8.20
N THR A 127 5.61 13.35 9.22
CA THR A 127 5.78 14.00 10.51
C THR A 127 7.27 14.22 10.73
N VAL A 128 7.63 15.42 11.15
CA VAL A 128 9.00 15.85 11.43
C VAL A 128 9.07 16.30 12.88
N THR A 129 10.08 15.83 13.62
CA THR A 129 10.26 16.11 15.04
C THR A 129 11.69 16.56 15.29
N ASP A 130 11.84 17.65 16.03
CA ASP A 130 13.14 18.10 16.54
C ASP A 130 13.57 17.26 17.74
N GLY A 131 14.69 16.56 17.59
CA GLY A 131 15.18 15.59 18.57
C GLY A 131 16.14 16.17 19.60
N ASP A 132 16.83 17.27 19.31
CA ASP A 132 17.97 17.72 20.10
C ASP A 132 18.17 19.24 20.19
N ASN A 133 17.32 20.03 19.52
CA ASN A 133 17.36 21.48 19.44
C ASN A 133 18.73 22.05 19.02
N GLN A 134 19.55 21.25 18.31
CA GLN A 134 20.89 21.61 17.82
C GLN A 134 20.94 21.71 16.29
N GLY A 135 19.83 21.47 15.59
CA GLY A 135 19.70 21.64 14.14
C GLY A 135 19.96 23.07 13.66
N GLY A 136 21.21 23.35 13.25
CA GLY A 136 21.69 24.15 12.11
C GLY A 136 21.23 25.59 11.84
N ALA A 137 20.05 26.02 12.26
CA ALA A 137 19.52 27.36 12.01
C ALA A 137 18.52 27.76 13.11
N VAL A 138 18.99 27.84 14.36
CA VAL A 138 18.22 28.42 15.48
C VAL A 138 16.89 27.69 15.77
N GLY A 139 16.99 26.44 16.22
CA GLY A 139 15.97 25.75 17.03
C GLY A 139 14.79 25.15 16.27
N GLY A 140 15.02 24.08 15.51
CA GLY A 140 13.95 23.27 14.94
C GLY A 140 14.44 22.25 13.92
N ALA A 141 13.55 21.35 13.52
CA ALA A 141 13.80 20.33 12.51
C ALA A 141 13.21 20.75 11.16
N THR A 142 13.92 20.49 10.06
CA THR A 142 13.43 20.72 8.71
C THR A 142 13.59 19.47 7.86
N ALA A 143 12.49 19.02 7.26
CA ALA A 143 12.52 18.05 6.18
C ALA A 143 12.16 18.72 4.84
N THR A 144 12.89 18.41 3.77
CA THR A 144 12.66 18.98 2.43
C THR A 144 12.44 17.86 1.43
N GLY A 145 11.26 17.82 0.80
CA GLY A 145 10.96 16.84 -0.25
C GLY A 145 11.78 17.06 -1.51
N LEU A 146 12.23 15.97 -2.15
CA LEU A 146 13.16 16.01 -3.29
C LEU A 146 12.53 15.65 -4.64
N PHE A 147 11.26 15.25 -4.66
CA PHE A 147 10.52 15.07 -5.91
C PHE A 147 10.15 16.42 -6.56
N PRO A 148 9.79 16.45 -7.86
CA PRO A 148 9.36 17.65 -8.55
C PRO A 148 8.34 18.48 -7.77
N GLY A 149 8.60 19.79 -7.66
CA GLY A 149 7.78 20.69 -6.85
C GLY A 149 8.05 20.61 -5.34
N GLY A 150 9.17 20.03 -4.91
CA GLY A 150 9.54 19.91 -3.50
C GLY A 150 8.66 18.91 -2.75
N LYS A 151 8.21 17.85 -3.44
CA LYS A 151 7.28 16.86 -2.90
C LYS A 151 8.03 15.75 -2.17
N PHE A 152 7.45 15.19 -1.11
CA PHE A 152 8.09 14.11 -0.33
C PHE A 152 7.83 12.74 -0.91
N TYR A 153 6.71 12.56 -1.60
CA TYR A 153 6.17 11.26 -1.98
C TYR A 153 5.90 11.17 -3.47
N GLU A 154 6.20 10.01 -4.06
CA GLU A 154 5.80 9.61 -5.41
C GLU A 154 5.02 8.29 -5.37
N ALA A 155 3.89 8.24 -6.07
CA ALA A 155 3.24 6.99 -6.49
C ALA A 155 3.46 6.78 -7.99
N ARG A 156 3.94 5.60 -8.39
CA ARG A 156 4.22 5.26 -9.79
C ARG A 156 3.76 3.86 -10.16
N TYR A 157 3.51 3.64 -11.45
CA TYR A 157 2.97 2.40 -11.99
C TYR A 157 3.60 2.04 -13.35
N ASN A 158 3.46 0.77 -13.76
CA ASN A 158 3.93 0.19 -15.03
C ASN A 158 5.47 0.18 -15.23
N SER A 159 6.15 -0.78 -14.59
CA SER A 159 7.60 -1.04 -14.79
C SER A 159 7.88 -1.68 -16.16
N PRO A 160 9.05 -1.54 -16.81
CA PRO A 160 10.24 -0.78 -16.41
C PRO A 160 10.17 0.71 -16.81
N THR A 161 9.18 1.11 -17.62
CA THR A 161 8.98 2.52 -18.01
C THR A 161 7.93 3.16 -17.12
N TRP A 162 8.35 3.50 -15.90
CA TRP A 162 7.46 4.03 -14.87
C TRP A 162 6.68 5.26 -15.33
N SER A 163 5.38 5.26 -15.03
CA SER A 163 4.50 6.42 -15.12
C SER A 163 4.18 6.92 -13.72
N THR A 164 4.39 8.21 -13.46
CA THR A 164 4.02 8.83 -12.18
C THR A 164 2.50 9.05 -12.14
N PHE A 165 1.85 8.54 -11.10
CA PHE A 165 0.45 8.83 -10.81
C PHE A 165 0.30 10.16 -10.07
N ALA A 166 1.07 10.35 -8.99
CA ALA A 166 0.96 11.55 -8.16
C ALA A 166 2.27 11.85 -7.43
N TYR A 167 2.54 13.15 -7.24
CA TYR A 167 3.50 13.65 -6.26
C TYR A 167 2.74 14.30 -5.11
N LEU A 168 2.98 13.85 -3.88
CA LEU A 168 2.22 14.26 -2.70
C LEU A 168 3.11 14.83 -1.60
N VAL A 169 2.45 15.62 -0.76
CA VAL A 169 2.99 16.32 0.42
C VAL A 169 3.99 17.38 -0.02
N SER A 170 3.59 18.64 0.05
CA SER A 170 4.50 19.78 -0.23
C SER A 170 5.49 20.00 0.90
N GLY A 171 6.76 20.14 0.57
CA GLY A 171 7.80 20.61 1.46
C GLY A 171 8.16 22.09 1.28
N PRO A 172 9.03 22.62 2.16
CA PRO A 172 9.58 21.95 3.34
C PRO A 172 8.54 21.80 4.47
N VAL A 173 8.74 20.82 5.35
CA VAL A 173 8.02 20.68 6.62
C VAL A 173 8.98 21.08 7.73
N VAL A 174 8.65 22.13 8.46
CA VAL A 174 9.50 22.72 9.50
C VAL A 174 8.80 22.55 10.85
N ALA A 175 9.43 21.82 11.76
CA ALA A 175 9.01 21.73 13.14
C ALA A 175 9.76 22.77 14.00
N PRO A 176 9.08 23.42 14.95
CA PRO A 176 9.75 24.33 15.88
C PRO A 176 10.67 23.56 16.84
N ALA A 177 11.50 24.29 17.60
CA ALA A 177 12.37 23.76 18.65
C ALA A 177 11.65 22.78 19.58
N TYR A 178 12.19 21.58 19.75
CA TYR A 178 11.58 20.47 20.52
C TYR A 178 10.15 20.12 20.11
N GLY A 179 9.77 20.54 18.90
CA GLY A 179 8.42 20.47 18.40
C GLY A 179 8.23 19.32 17.43
N THR A 180 6.99 19.17 16.99
CA THR A 180 6.62 18.24 15.93
C THR A 180 5.69 18.96 14.96
N THR A 181 5.86 18.71 13.68
CA THR A 181 4.97 19.22 12.63
C THR A 181 4.66 18.11 11.64
N THR A 182 3.41 18.06 11.21
CA THR A 182 2.91 17.04 10.28
C THR A 182 2.34 17.74 9.05
N ALA A 183 2.59 17.14 7.89
CA ALA A 183 1.93 17.50 6.64
C ALA A 183 1.39 16.24 5.96
N SER A 184 0.24 16.36 5.30
CA SER A 184 -0.37 15.25 4.58
C SER A 184 -1.11 15.76 3.36
N GLU A 185 -1.12 14.96 2.31
CA GLU A 185 -1.85 15.25 1.09
C GLU A 185 -2.47 13.95 0.58
N THR A 186 -3.57 14.09 -0.13
CA THR A 186 -4.24 12.97 -0.78
C THR A 186 -4.56 13.42 -2.20
N GLN A 187 -4.50 12.48 -3.14
CA GLN A 187 -5.06 12.62 -4.47
C GLN A 187 -6.46 11.94 -4.48
N PRO A 188 -7.52 12.63 -4.03
CA PRO A 188 -8.89 12.22 -4.29
C PRO A 188 -9.30 12.70 -5.70
N PRO A 189 -10.41 12.23 -6.30
CA PRO A 189 -11.06 10.92 -6.22
C PRO A 189 -10.28 9.85 -7.04
N TRP A 190 -10.86 8.66 -7.23
CA TRP A 190 -10.31 7.66 -8.16
C TRP A 190 -10.15 8.25 -9.57
N GLN A 191 -8.96 8.11 -10.15
CA GLN A 191 -8.62 8.66 -11.45
C GLN A 191 -8.25 7.54 -12.41
N PHE A 192 -8.83 7.57 -13.62
CA PHE A 192 -8.47 6.65 -14.70
C PHE A 192 -6.97 6.75 -15.01
N ILE A 193 -6.27 5.62 -14.96
CA ILE A 193 -4.83 5.55 -15.27
C ILE A 193 -4.49 4.55 -16.38
N GLY A 194 -5.51 4.01 -17.05
CA GLY A 194 -5.32 3.06 -18.15
C GLY A 194 -5.00 1.66 -17.67
N MET A 195 -4.23 0.92 -18.48
CA MET A 195 -3.81 -0.45 -18.15
C MET A 195 -2.68 -0.40 -17.12
N VAL A 196 -2.82 -1.16 -16.04
CA VAL A 196 -1.87 -1.21 -14.93
C VAL A 196 -1.49 -2.65 -14.63
N TYR A 197 -0.20 -2.93 -14.47
CA TYR A 197 0.30 -4.26 -14.14
C TYR A 197 1.38 -4.28 -13.05
N ASP A 198 1.92 -3.11 -12.70
CA ASP A 198 2.85 -2.92 -11.59
C ASP A 198 2.56 -1.61 -10.85
N MET A 199 2.85 -1.56 -9.56
CA MET A 199 2.80 -0.34 -8.75
C MET A 199 3.93 -0.26 -7.72
N GLN A 200 4.33 0.96 -7.36
CA GLN A 200 5.33 1.25 -6.34
C GLN A 200 5.08 2.62 -5.70
N SER A 201 5.51 2.78 -4.46
CA SER A 201 5.54 4.06 -3.77
C SER A 201 6.93 4.38 -3.23
N GLU A 202 7.30 5.66 -3.20
CA GLU A 202 8.60 6.11 -2.74
C GLU A 202 8.50 7.41 -1.94
N PHE A 203 9.33 7.54 -0.91
CA PHE A 203 9.61 8.80 -0.23
C PHE A 203 11.05 9.24 -0.49
N GLN A 204 11.23 10.53 -0.78
CA GLN A 204 12.55 11.11 -0.96
C GLN A 204 12.64 12.50 -0.33
N PHE A 205 13.55 12.68 0.64
CA PHE A 205 13.69 13.95 1.35
C PHE A 205 15.05 14.11 2.04
N ASP A 206 15.46 15.37 2.24
CA ASP A 206 16.53 15.74 3.15
C ASP A 206 15.98 15.98 4.55
N LEU A 207 16.70 15.55 5.58
CA LEU A 207 16.39 15.79 6.98
C LEU A 207 17.60 16.43 7.68
N THR A 208 17.33 17.44 8.50
CA THR A 208 18.34 18.11 9.33
C THR A 208 18.99 17.14 10.32
N PRO A 209 20.26 17.41 10.73
CA PRO A 209 20.99 16.55 11.67
C PRO A 209 20.23 16.25 12.95
N ASN A 210 20.36 15.02 13.47
CA ASN A 210 19.81 14.53 14.75
C ASN A 210 18.28 14.60 14.90
N ASP A 211 17.58 15.01 13.85
CA ASP A 211 16.13 15.11 13.83
C ASP A 211 15.49 13.80 13.38
N GLN A 212 14.17 13.73 13.60
CA GLN A 212 13.39 12.54 13.31
C GLN A 212 12.33 12.84 12.25
N ALA A 213 12.11 11.88 11.37
CA ALA A 213 11.00 11.92 10.44
C ALA A 213 10.28 10.57 10.41
N SER A 214 8.96 10.59 10.31
CA SER A 214 8.15 9.40 10.05
C SER A 214 7.15 9.69 8.95
N GLY A 215 6.92 8.72 8.08
CA GLY A 215 5.95 8.86 7.00
C GLY A 215 5.04 7.66 6.91
N THR A 216 3.84 7.89 6.36
CA THR A 216 2.89 6.84 6.03
C THR A 216 2.28 7.13 4.66
N SER A 217 2.03 6.09 3.87
CA SER A 217 1.35 6.20 2.58
C SER A 217 0.50 4.98 2.27
N SER A 218 -0.46 5.20 1.38
CA SER A 218 -1.28 4.16 0.76
C SER A 218 -1.48 4.51 -0.70
N PHE A 219 -1.01 3.67 -1.61
CA PHE A 219 -1.31 3.73 -3.04
C PHE A 219 -2.19 2.54 -3.41
N ARG A 220 -3.31 2.81 -4.07
CA ARG A 220 -4.32 1.80 -4.43
C ARG A 220 -4.69 1.91 -5.89
N VAL A 221 -4.81 0.75 -6.53
CA VAL A 221 -5.38 0.61 -7.87
C VAL A 221 -6.56 -0.34 -7.77
N ARG A 222 -7.61 -0.09 -8.52
CA ARG A 222 -8.74 -1.02 -8.64
C ARG A 222 -9.23 -1.08 -10.08
N GLU A 223 -9.82 -2.22 -10.43
CA GLU A 223 -10.52 -2.38 -11.70
C GLU A 223 -11.67 -1.37 -11.79
N ILE A 224 -11.83 -0.79 -12.97
CA ILE A 224 -13.00 0.02 -13.29
C ILE A 224 -14.15 -0.94 -13.53
N PRO A 225 -15.27 -0.85 -12.77
CA PRO A 225 -16.42 -1.70 -13.01
C PRO A 225 -16.88 -1.57 -14.46
N GLU A 226 -16.87 -2.67 -15.21
CA GLU A 226 -17.32 -2.64 -16.59
C GLU A 226 -18.75 -2.10 -16.67
N PRO A 227 -19.04 -1.11 -17.53
CA PRO A 227 -20.40 -0.63 -17.75
C PRO A 227 -21.38 -1.74 -18.17
N GLY A 228 -20.88 -2.88 -18.64
CA GLY A 228 -21.64 -4.02 -19.14
C GLY A 228 -22.57 -4.69 -18.11
N GLY A 229 -22.28 -4.59 -16.80
CA GLY A 229 -23.15 -5.12 -15.76
C GLY A 229 -24.54 -4.46 -15.74
N PHE A 230 -24.62 -3.17 -16.08
CA PHE A 230 -25.91 -2.46 -16.18
C PHE A 230 -26.72 -2.86 -17.42
N LEU A 231 -26.05 -3.13 -18.54
CA LEU A 231 -26.72 -3.57 -19.78
C LEU A 231 -27.27 -4.99 -19.68
N ALA A 232 -26.58 -5.91 -18.97
CA ALA A 232 -27.08 -7.26 -18.71
C ALA A 232 -28.34 -7.27 -17.81
N VAL A 233 -28.38 -6.40 -16.79
CA VAL A 233 -29.58 -6.24 -15.94
C VAL A 233 -30.72 -5.58 -16.72
N LEU A 234 -30.45 -4.55 -17.53
CA LEU A 234 -31.48 -3.88 -18.34
C LEU A 234 -32.07 -4.78 -19.43
N THR A 235 -31.25 -5.61 -20.08
CA THR A 235 -31.72 -6.60 -21.07
C THR A 235 -32.45 -7.77 -20.40
N GLY A 236 -32.03 -8.20 -19.20
CA GLY A 236 -32.73 -9.20 -18.40
C GLY A 236 -34.12 -8.75 -17.94
N VAL A 237 -34.28 -7.47 -17.57
CA VAL A 237 -35.57 -6.87 -17.20
C VAL A 237 -36.45 -6.62 -18.45
N ALA A 238 -35.87 -6.19 -19.57
CA ALA A 238 -36.61 -6.02 -20.83
C ALA A 238 -37.13 -7.36 -21.38
N GLY A 239 -36.35 -8.44 -21.25
CA GLY A 239 -36.73 -9.80 -21.67
C GLY A 239 -37.89 -10.37 -20.85
N THR A 240 -37.94 -10.13 -19.54
CA THR A 240 -39.02 -10.61 -18.66
C THR A 240 -40.35 -9.88 -18.90
N VAL A 241 -40.33 -8.57 -19.19
CA VAL A 241 -41.55 -7.82 -19.56
C VAL A 241 -42.13 -8.28 -20.90
N PHE A 242 -41.29 -8.64 -21.87
CA PHE A 242 -41.76 -9.12 -23.19
C PHE A 242 -42.35 -10.55 -23.13
N VAL A 243 -41.80 -11.43 -22.29
CA VAL A 243 -42.32 -12.80 -22.11
C VAL A 243 -43.67 -12.81 -21.37
N LEU A 244 -43.88 -11.91 -20.41
CA LEU A 244 -45.15 -11.80 -19.70
C LEU A 244 -46.29 -11.23 -20.57
N ARG A 245 -45.98 -10.38 -21.57
CA ARG A 245 -46.97 -9.85 -22.52
C ARG A 245 -47.47 -10.88 -23.55
N ARG A 246 -46.79 -12.01 -23.74
CA ARG A 246 -47.19 -13.05 -24.71
C ARG A 246 -48.14 -14.11 -24.17
N ARG A 247 -48.49 -14.09 -22.88
CA ARG A 247 -49.37 -15.10 -22.25
C ARG A 247 -50.81 -14.63 -22.01
N SER A 248 -51.22 -13.48 -22.57
CA SER A 248 -52.56 -12.91 -22.38
C SER A 248 -53.39 -12.82 -23.68
N SER A 249 -53.21 -13.74 -24.62
CA SER A 249 -54.12 -13.93 -25.76
C SER A 249 -54.51 -15.38 -25.90
#